data_AF-A0A285BVA7-F1
#
_entry.id   AF-A0A285BVA7-F1
#
_cell.length_a   1.000
_cell.length_b   1.000
_cell.length_c   1.000
_cell.angle_alpha   90.00
_cell.angle_beta   90.00
_cell.angle_gamma   90.00
#
_symmetry.space_group_name_H-M   'P 1'
#
loop_
_entity.id
_entity.type
_entity.pdbx_description
1 polymer ?
#
loop_
_entity_poly.entity_id
_entity_poly.type
_entity_poly.pdbx_seq_one_letter_code
_entity_poly.pdbx_strand_id
1 'polypeptide(L)'
;MGSIVKLSLVLAISFIFSSQAIASGSNFSASGERFVSGIANVATGWVELPKNVVLTGQKDGPIYGITVGLAMGLMHTVGRTLVGALDVATFWMPLKPSVNPPYIWEDFSRETSY
;
A
#
# COMPACT_ATOMS: atom_id res chain seq x y z
N MET A 1 -31.79 5.78 9.41
CA MET A 1 -30.84 5.76 8.27
C MET A 1 -29.37 5.74 8.69
N GLY A 2 -28.92 6.49 9.71
CA GLY A 2 -27.49 6.55 10.08
C GLY A 2 -26.82 5.22 10.49
N SER A 3 -27.53 4.30 11.15
CA SER A 3 -26.95 3.02 11.60
C SER A 3 -26.68 2.05 10.45
N ILE A 4 -27.54 2.04 9.42
CA ILE A 4 -27.40 1.19 8.23
C ILE A 4 -26.21 1.63 7.36
N VAL A 5 -25.99 2.95 7.24
CA VAL A 5 -24.83 3.49 6.52
C VAL A 5 -23.53 3.14 7.24
N LYS A 6 -23.50 3.22 8.58
CA LYS A 6 -22.33 2.80 9.37
C LYS A 6 -22.04 1.30 9.23
N LEU A 7 -23.07 0.45 9.27
CA LEU A 7 -22.92 -0.99 9.09
C LEU A 7 -22.41 -1.34 7.68
N SER A 8 -22.93 -0.65 6.66
CA SER A 8 -22.49 -0.81 5.27
C SER A 8 -21.03 -0.37 5.06
N LEU A 9 -20.61 0.71 5.72
CA LEU A 9 -19.22 1.17 5.68
C LEU A 9 -18.28 0.16 6.34
N VAL A 10 -18.64 -0.35 7.52
CA VAL A 10 -17.86 -1.39 8.23
C VAL A 10 -17.77 -2.67 7.42
N LEU A 11 -18.87 -3.09 6.77
CA LEU A 11 -18.88 -4.26 5.91
C LEU A 11 -18.00 -4.07 4.66
N ALA A 12 -18.04 -2.89 4.04
CA ALA A 12 -17.18 -2.55 2.91
C ALA A 12 -15.69 -2.56 3.30
N ILE A 13 -15.36 -2.06 4.49
CA ILE A 13 -13.99 -2.12 5.04
C ILE A 13 -13.55 -3.59 5.22
N SER A 14 -14.41 -4.46 5.75
CA SER A 14 -14.10 -5.88 5.92
C SER A 14 -13.86 -6.62 4.58
N PHE A 15 -14.53 -6.22 3.50
CA PHE A 15 -14.30 -6.77 2.15
C PHE A 15 -12.97 -6.34 1.52
N ILE A 16 -12.39 -5.22 1.96
CA ILE A 16 -11.05 -4.79 1.52
C ILE A 16 -9.96 -5.64 2.19
N PHE A 17 -10.20 -6.13 3.41
CA PHE A 17 -9.24 -6.95 4.16
C PHE A 17 -9.27 -8.45 3.82
N SER A 18 -10.26 -8.94 3.09
CA SER A 18 -10.27 -10.32 2.60
C SER A 18 -9.24 -10.47 1.48
N SER A 19 -8.03 -10.91 1.86
CA SER A 19 -6.95 -11.30 0.96
C SER A 19 -7.46 -12.23 -0.14
N GLN A 20 -7.50 -11.74 -1.38
CA GLN A 20 -7.88 -12.55 -2.54
C GLN A 20 -6.61 -13.03 -3.23
N ALA A 21 -6.13 -14.20 -2.81
CA ALA A 21 -5.17 -14.98 -3.59
C ALA A 21 -5.88 -15.47 -4.86
N ILE A 22 -5.67 -14.78 -5.98
CA ILE A 22 -6.15 -15.18 -7.31
C ILE A 22 -4.93 -15.63 -8.11
N ALA A 23 -4.81 -16.94 -8.30
CA ALA A 23 -3.89 -17.53 -9.25
C ALA A 23 -4.66 -17.94 -10.52
N SER A 24 -3.97 -17.75 -11.66
CA SER A 24 -4.15 -18.39 -12.98
C SER A 24 -5.06 -17.73 -14.03
N GLY A 25 -4.45 -16.76 -14.72
CA GLY A 25 -4.74 -16.29 -16.07
C GLY A 25 -3.66 -15.26 -16.43
N SER A 26 -2.47 -15.70 -16.86
CA SER A 26 -1.18 -15.01 -16.67
C SER A 26 -1.15 -13.48 -16.91
N ASN A 27 -1.84 -12.98 -17.94
CA ASN A 27 -1.87 -11.54 -18.24
C ASN A 27 -3.01 -10.81 -17.55
N PHE A 28 -4.22 -11.37 -17.54
CA PHE A 28 -5.39 -10.77 -16.89
C PHE A 28 -5.24 -10.74 -15.36
N SER A 29 -4.65 -11.79 -14.80
CA SER A 29 -4.31 -11.90 -13.38
C SER A 29 -3.27 -10.86 -12.99
N ALA A 30 -2.22 -10.66 -13.80
CA ALA A 30 -1.19 -9.66 -13.53
C ALA A 30 -1.75 -8.22 -13.61
N SER A 31 -2.56 -7.93 -14.63
CA SER A 31 -3.26 -6.65 -14.77
C SER A 31 -4.22 -6.38 -13.62
N GLY A 32 -4.99 -7.39 -13.18
CA GLY A 32 -5.89 -7.28 -12.03
C GLY A 32 -5.14 -7.07 -10.72
N GLU A 33 -4.04 -7.80 -10.49
CA GLU A 33 -3.18 -7.65 -9.32
C GLU A 33 -2.52 -6.26 -9.28
N ARG A 34 -2.01 -5.77 -10.42
CA ARG A 34 -1.44 -4.42 -10.55
C ARG A 34 -2.49 -3.33 -10.30
N PHE A 35 -3.72 -3.51 -10.77
CA PHE A 35 -4.82 -2.58 -10.51
C PHE A 35 -5.19 -2.53 -9.03
N VAL A 36 -5.42 -3.70 -8.41
CA VAL A 36 -5.85 -3.80 -7.01
C VAL A 36 -4.75 -3.31 -6.07
N SER A 37 -3.50 -3.73 -6.29
CA SER A 37 -2.35 -3.22 -5.53
C SER A 37 -2.14 -1.72 -5.74
N GLY A 38 -2.32 -1.20 -6.96
CA GLY A 38 -2.28 0.22 -7.25
C GLY A 38 -3.32 1.04 -6.46
N ILE A 39 -4.58 0.60 -6.44
CA ILE A 39 -5.64 1.23 -5.63
C ILE A 39 -5.28 1.17 -4.15
N ALA A 40 -4.85 0.01 -3.66
CA ALA A 40 -4.42 -0.16 -2.27
C ALA A 40 -3.29 0.80 -1.91
N ASN A 41 -2.31 0.96 -2.78
CA ASN A 41 -1.15 1.84 -2.59
C ASN A 41 -1.52 3.32 -2.58
N VAL A 42 -2.46 3.75 -3.42
CA VAL A 42 -3.01 5.10 -3.39
C VAL A 42 -3.81 5.35 -2.10
N ALA A 43 -4.66 4.41 -1.70
CA ALA A 43 -5.53 4.55 -0.55
C ALA A 43 -4.77 4.50 0.79
N THR A 44 -3.69 3.71 0.84
CA THR A 44 -2.97 3.42 2.09
C THR A 44 -1.54 3.91 2.13
N GLY A 45 -1.05 4.60 1.08
CA GLY A 45 0.32 5.11 1.00
C GLY A 45 0.75 5.95 2.21
N TRP A 46 -0.19 6.63 2.87
CA TRP A 46 0.07 7.41 4.10
C TRP A 46 0.58 6.57 5.27
N VAL A 47 0.34 5.25 5.28
CA VAL A 47 0.82 4.33 6.32
C VAL A 47 2.35 4.15 6.25
N GLU A 48 3.01 4.50 5.13
CA GLU A 48 4.48 4.50 5.04
C GLU A 48 5.10 5.50 6.03
N LEU A 49 4.38 6.57 6.38
CA LEU A 49 4.86 7.60 7.28
C LEU A 49 5.09 7.05 8.71
N PRO A 50 4.07 6.54 9.43
CA PRO A 50 4.29 5.97 10.76
C PRO A 50 5.19 4.73 10.71
N LYS A 51 5.13 3.93 9.63
CA LYS A 51 5.99 2.75 9.44
C LYS A 51 7.47 3.12 9.47
N ASN A 52 7.89 4.09 8.66
CA ASN A 52 9.31 4.50 8.59
C ASN A 52 9.78 5.18 9.88
N VAL A 53 8.93 5.94 10.57
CA VAL A 53 9.27 6.51 11.89
C VAL A 53 9.61 5.40 12.90
N VAL A 54 8.79 4.36 12.96
CA VAL A 54 9.02 3.23 13.88
C VAL A 54 10.25 2.43 13.46
N LEU A 55 10.40 2.10 12.18
CA LEU A 55 11.53 1.33 11.68
C LEU A 55 12.87 2.03 11.89
N THR A 56 12.96 3.30 11.51
CA THR A 56 14.17 4.12 11.74
C THR A 56 14.38 4.37 13.23
N GLY A 57 13.31 4.56 13.99
CA GLY A 57 13.37 4.69 15.45
C GLY A 57 13.94 3.46 16.14
N GLN A 58 13.61 2.26 15.66
CA GLN A 58 14.12 0.98 16.17
C GLN A 58 15.57 0.71 15.75
N LYS A 59 15.97 1.12 14.54
CA LYS A 59 17.32 0.93 14.01
C LYS A 59 18.34 1.91 14.60
N ASP A 60 18.01 3.21 14.58
CA ASP A 60 18.97 4.30 14.83
C ASP A 60 18.62 5.14 16.07
N GLY A 61 17.50 4.83 16.73
CA GLY A 61 17.03 5.49 17.94
C GLY A 61 15.91 6.52 17.69
N PRO A 62 15.20 6.93 18.76
CA PRO A 62 13.95 7.68 18.66
C PRO A 62 14.09 9.04 17.97
N ILE A 63 15.22 9.72 18.14
CA ILE A 63 15.48 11.02 17.47
C ILE A 63 15.64 10.85 15.96
N TYR A 64 16.33 9.80 15.52
CA TYR A 64 16.45 9.46 14.10
C TYR A 64 15.11 9.01 13.51
N GLY A 65 14.30 8.27 14.28
CA GLY A 65 12.93 7.93 13.88
C GLY A 65 12.06 9.16 13.60
N ILE A 66 12.07 10.16 14.49
CA ILE A 66 11.28 11.38 14.32
C ILE A 66 11.84 12.28 13.20
N THR A 67 13.14 12.27 12.93
CA THR A 67 13.73 13.16 11.92
C THR A 67 13.87 12.48 10.56
N VAL A 68 14.78 11.51 10.48
CA VAL A 68 15.06 10.72 9.27
C VAL A 68 13.88 9.81 8.92
N GLY A 69 13.27 9.16 9.91
CA GLY A 69 12.12 8.28 9.68
C GLY A 69 10.88 9.04 9.18
N LEU A 70 10.64 10.28 9.64
CA LEU A 70 9.58 11.13 9.07
C LEU A 70 9.89 11.52 7.62
N ALA A 71 11.12 11.93 7.32
CA ALA A 71 11.51 12.33 5.96
C ALA A 71 11.40 11.14 4.99
N MET A 72 11.94 9.98 5.36
CA MET A 72 11.83 8.74 4.59
C MET A 72 10.37 8.30 4.44
N GLY A 73 9.59 8.38 5.51
CA GLY A 73 8.17 8.06 5.51
C GLY A 73 7.35 8.93 4.56
N LEU A 74 7.64 10.24 4.48
CA LEU A 74 7.03 11.14 3.51
C LEU A 74 7.44 10.80 2.07
N MET A 75 8.72 10.54 1.83
CA MET A 75 9.21 10.14 0.50
C MET A 75 8.54 8.84 0.02
N HIS A 76 8.45 7.83 0.89
CA HIS A 76 7.77 6.58 0.57
C HIS A 76 6.26 6.73 0.43
N THR A 77 5.62 7.62 1.22
CA THR A 77 4.20 7.93 1.07
C THR A 77 3.90 8.50 -0.32
N VAL A 78 4.70 9.49 -0.75
CA VAL A 78 4.55 10.11 -2.07
C VAL A 78 4.87 9.11 -3.18
N GLY A 79 5.99 8.41 -3.08
CA GLY A 79 6.39 7.40 -4.06
C GLY A 79 5.34 6.30 -4.22
N ARG A 80 4.85 5.74 -3.12
CA ARG A 80 3.86 4.66 -3.14
C ARG A 80 2.51 5.10 -3.69
N THR A 81 2.09 6.32 -3.36
CA THR A 81 0.84 6.88 -3.91
C THR A 81 0.96 7.16 -5.40
N LEU A 82 2.05 7.79 -5.85
CA LEU A 82 2.26 8.14 -7.26
C LEU A 82 2.46 6.90 -8.12
N VAL A 83 3.32 5.97 -7.71
CA VAL A 83 3.53 4.72 -8.42
C VAL A 83 2.27 3.87 -8.41
N GLY A 84 1.52 3.83 -7.30
CA GLY A 84 0.21 3.19 -7.25
C GLY A 84 -0.79 3.79 -8.24
N ALA A 85 -0.84 5.12 -8.38
CA ALA A 85 -1.68 5.79 -9.36
C ALA A 85 -1.26 5.47 -10.81
N LEU A 86 0.05 5.37 -11.07
CA LEU A 86 0.58 4.92 -12.36
C LEU A 86 0.21 3.46 -12.64
N ASP A 87 0.27 2.58 -11.64
CA ASP A 87 -0.13 1.17 -11.76
C ASP A 87 -1.62 1.05 -12.09
N VAL A 88 -2.48 1.89 -11.49
CA VAL A 88 -3.90 2.00 -11.83
C VAL A 88 -4.11 2.55 -13.24
N ALA A 89 -3.36 3.57 -13.66
CA ALA A 89 -3.50 4.16 -14.99
C ALA A 89 -2.98 3.23 -16.10
N THR A 90 -2.02 2.37 -15.79
CA THR A 90 -1.35 1.46 -16.75
C THR A 90 -1.75 0.00 -16.57
N PHE A 91 -2.79 -0.28 -15.79
CA PHE A 91 -3.18 -1.65 -15.42
C PHE A 91 -3.49 -2.56 -16.63
N TRP A 92 -3.95 -1.97 -17.74
CA TRP A 92 -4.19 -2.70 -18.99
C TRP A 92 -2.91 -3.34 -19.57
N MET A 93 -1.74 -2.86 -19.15
CA MET A 93 -0.47 -3.47 -19.47
C MET A 93 -0.19 -4.60 -18.47
N PRO A 94 0.07 -5.83 -18.92
CA PRO A 94 0.29 -6.98 -18.04
C PRO A 94 1.70 -6.96 -17.43
N LEU A 95 2.00 -5.93 -16.65
CA LEU A 95 3.21 -5.79 -15.87
C LEU A 95 2.97 -6.28 -14.44
N LYS A 96 4.05 -6.66 -13.75
CA LYS A 96 4.02 -6.88 -12.31
C LYS A 96 3.75 -5.56 -11.57
N PRO A 97 3.23 -5.58 -10.33
CA PRO A 97 3.14 -4.37 -9.49
C PRO A 97 4.48 -3.64 -9.41
N SER A 98 4.48 -2.32 -9.53
CA SER A 98 5.72 -1.52 -9.49
C SER A 98 6.20 -1.28 -8.06
N VAL A 99 5.31 -1.28 -7.07
CA VAL A 99 5.69 -1.17 -5.65
C VAL A 99 5.97 -2.55 -5.07
N ASN A 100 7.09 -2.70 -4.34
CA ASN A 100 7.44 -3.93 -3.62
C ASN A 100 7.74 -3.62 -2.13
N PRO A 101 7.02 -4.21 -1.17
CA PRO A 101 5.91 -5.17 -1.35
C PRO A 101 4.67 -4.55 -2.02
N PRO A 102 3.90 -5.31 -2.83
CA PRO A 102 2.69 -4.83 -3.52
C PRO A 102 1.68 -4.17 -2.59
N TYR A 103 1.56 -4.65 -1.35
CA TYR A 103 0.70 -4.08 -0.32
C TYR A 103 1.51 -3.61 0.90
N ILE A 104 1.07 -2.54 1.54
CA ILE A 104 1.83 -1.94 2.66
C ILE A 104 1.89 -2.87 3.88
N TRP A 105 0.84 -3.68 4.05
CA TRP A 105 0.60 -4.57 5.17
C TRP A 105 1.16 -5.97 4.98
N GLU A 106 1.75 -6.25 3.81
CA GLU A 106 2.35 -7.53 3.51
C GLU A 106 3.63 -7.75 4.32
N ASP A 107 4.43 -6.69 4.48
CA ASP A 107 5.59 -6.70 5.35
C ASP A 107 5.85 -5.29 5.93
N PHE A 108 5.47 -5.11 7.19
CA PHE A 108 5.73 -3.88 7.94
C PHE A 108 7.18 -3.76 8.39
N SER A 109 7.96 -4.84 8.38
CA SER A 109 9.36 -4.86 8.83
C SER A 109 10.36 -4.50 7.73
N ARG A 110 9.89 -4.41 6.48
CA ARG A 110 10.72 -4.18 5.29
C ARG A 110 10.47 -2.80 4.67
N GLU A 111 11.54 -2.16 4.19
CA GLU A 111 11.48 -0.90 3.46
C GLU A 111 10.87 -1.08 2.06
N THR A 112 10.15 -0.05 1.60
CA THR A 112 9.44 -0.07 0.32
C THR A 112 10.38 0.26 -0.83
N SER A 113 10.28 -0.49 -1.93
CA SER A 113 11.06 -0.34 -3.16
C SER A 113 10.14 -0.15 -4.38
N TYR A 114 10.66 0.47 -5.44
CA TYR A 114 9.95 0.86 -6.65
C TYR A 114 10.67 0.36 -7.91
#